data_AF-A0A966V681-F1
#
_entry.id   AF-A0A966V681-F1
#
_cell.length_a   1.000
_cell.length_b   1.000
_cell.length_c   1.000
_cell.angle_alpha   90.00
_cell.angle_beta   90.00
_cell.angle_gamma   90.00
#
_symmetry.space_group_name_H-M   'P 1'
#
loop_
_entity.id
_entity.type
_entity.pdbx_description
1 polymer ?
#
loop_
_entity_poly.entity_id
_entity_poly.type
_entity_poly.pdbx_seq_one_letter_code
_entity_poly.pdbx_strand_id
1 'polypeptide(L)'
;MKSLKICVVIVAEFFDASIEILDDKKIRFGELLGLLPHLAKIPKFITNLPLAIKEIREGVSDEYMSEIKNEVRQAIDVDNEALEVITEEIVTWLVLTFSSVAKFAMKKKK
;
A
#
# COMPACT_ATOMS: atom_id res chain seq x y z
N MET A 1 -15.52 -4.92 -5.93
CA MET A 1 -14.04 -4.92 -5.76
C MET A 1 -13.68 -3.69 -4.96
N LYS A 2 -13.07 -3.85 -3.77
CA LYS A 2 -12.70 -2.75 -2.88
C LYS A 2 -11.30 -2.24 -3.30
N SER A 3 -11.20 -0.99 -3.76
CA SER A 3 -10.05 -0.44 -4.51
C SER A 3 -8.77 -0.31 -3.70
N LEU A 4 -8.88 -0.08 -2.39
CA LEU A 4 -7.74 -0.06 -1.47
C LEU A 4 -6.97 -1.38 -1.52
N LYS A 5 -7.70 -2.51 -1.49
CA LYS A 5 -7.10 -3.85 -1.58
C LYS A 5 -6.26 -4.01 -2.84
N ILE A 6 -6.76 -3.53 -3.98
CA ILE A 6 -6.04 -3.61 -5.26
C ILE A 6 -4.74 -2.81 -5.20
N CYS A 7 -4.79 -1.59 -4.65
CA CYS A 7 -3.60 -0.77 -4.50
C CYS A 7 -2.57 -1.43 -3.57
N VAL A 8 -3.01 -2.02 -2.46
CA VAL A 8 -2.12 -2.69 -1.49
C VAL A 8 -1.47 -3.93 -2.10
N VAL A 9 -2.24 -4.78 -2.79
CA VAL A 9 -1.70 -5.99 -3.46
C VAL A 9 -0.71 -5.62 -4.55
N ILE A 10 -0.97 -4.60 -5.37
CA ILE A 10 -0.01 -4.15 -6.39
C ILE A 10 1.30 -3.68 -5.78
N VAL A 11 1.24 -2.97 -4.65
CA VAL A 11 2.45 -2.55 -3.95
C VAL A 11 3.20 -3.75 -3.40
N ALA A 12 2.49 -4.70 -2.78
CA ALA A 12 3.03 -5.97 -2.29
C ALA A 12 3.74 -6.78 -3.38
N GLU A 13 3.12 -6.96 -4.55
CA GLU A 13 3.73 -7.63 -5.71
C GLU A 13 5.02 -6.92 -6.18
N PHE A 14 5.07 -5.59 -6.07
CA PHE A 14 6.28 -4.83 -6.37
C PHE A 14 7.38 -5.04 -5.32
N PHE A 15 7.03 -5.32 -4.06
CA PHE A 15 7.98 -5.66 -3.00
C PHE A 15 8.60 -7.05 -3.20
N ASP A 16 7.82 -8.03 -3.65
CA ASP A 16 8.30 -9.39 -3.97
C ASP A 16 9.38 -9.36 -5.05
N ALA A 17 9.26 -8.47 -6.03
CA ALA A 17 10.28 -8.23 -7.05
C ALA A 17 11.51 -7.44 -6.54
N SER A 18 11.43 -6.84 -5.34
CA SER A 18 12.39 -5.87 -4.80
C SER A 18 13.00 -6.32 -3.46
N ILE A 19 13.14 -7.62 -3.23
CA ILE A 19 13.66 -8.24 -1.99
C ILE A 19 15.00 -7.63 -1.47
N GLU A 20 15.72 -6.85 -2.29
CA GLU A 20 16.86 -6.02 -1.87
C GLU A 20 16.52 -4.89 -0.87
N ILE A 21 15.24 -4.62 -0.59
CA ILE A 21 14.78 -3.52 0.29
C ILE A 21 14.72 -3.94 1.79
N LEU A 22 14.91 -5.23 2.12
CA LEU A 22 14.86 -5.68 3.51
C LEU A 22 16.25 -5.60 4.17
N ASP A 23 16.54 -4.49 4.84
CA ASP A 23 17.63 -4.38 5.82
C ASP A 23 17.08 -4.68 7.22
N ASP A 24 17.64 -5.65 7.94
CA ASP A 24 17.16 -6.12 9.26
C ASP A 24 15.66 -6.52 9.33
N LYS A 25 15.10 -7.11 8.26
CA LYS A 25 13.66 -7.44 8.13
C LYS A 25 12.71 -6.22 8.22
N LYS A 26 13.23 -5.00 8.01
CA LYS A 26 12.43 -3.76 8.08
C LYS A 26 12.44 -3.04 6.75
N ILE A 27 11.26 -2.62 6.30
CA ILE A 27 11.11 -1.73 5.15
C ILE A 27 11.35 -0.29 5.64
N ARG A 28 12.22 0.48 4.99
CA ARG A 28 12.37 1.91 5.32
C ARG A 28 11.38 2.74 4.50
N PHE A 29 10.75 3.72 5.13
CA PHE A 29 9.79 4.62 4.48
C PHE A 29 10.37 5.32 3.22
N GLY A 30 11.67 5.62 3.22
CA GLY A 30 12.36 6.19 2.05
C GLY A 30 12.39 5.26 0.84
N GLU A 31 12.49 3.95 1.05
CA GLU A 31 12.52 2.94 -0.02
C GLU A 31 11.13 2.77 -0.63
N LEU A 32 10.08 2.80 0.21
CA LEU A 32 8.68 2.84 -0.21
C LEU A 32 8.37 4.07 -1.10
N LEU A 33 8.86 5.26 -0.73
CA LEU A 33 8.70 6.46 -1.56
C LEU A 33 9.39 6.32 -2.92
N GLY A 34 10.51 5.60 -2.99
CA GLY A 34 11.22 5.27 -4.23
C GLY A 34 10.38 4.46 -5.22
N LEU A 35 9.35 3.74 -4.76
CA LEU A 35 8.45 2.96 -5.61
C LEU A 35 7.38 3.81 -6.31
N LEU A 36 7.09 5.02 -5.82
CA LEU A 36 6.00 5.87 -6.35
C LEU A 36 6.08 6.09 -7.88
N PRO A 37 7.24 6.41 -8.48
CA PRO A 37 7.34 6.59 -9.93
C PRO A 37 7.05 5.32 -10.72
N HIS A 38 7.28 4.14 -10.13
CA HIS A 38 7.00 2.84 -10.75
C HIS A 38 5.51 2.51 -10.63
N LEU A 39 4.92 2.70 -9.45
CA LEU A 39 3.49 2.50 -9.21
C LEU A 39 2.64 3.42 -10.11
N ALA A 40 3.12 4.64 -10.37
CA ALA A 40 2.44 5.58 -11.26
C ALA A 40 2.38 5.12 -12.72
N LYS A 41 3.23 4.16 -13.13
CA LYS A 41 3.21 3.57 -14.47
C LYS A 41 2.25 2.38 -14.58
N ILE A 42 1.65 1.92 -13.48
CA ILE A 42 0.74 0.79 -13.46
C ILE A 42 -0.70 1.30 -13.64
N PRO A 43 -1.36 1.05 -14.79
CA PRO A 43 -2.70 1.60 -15.04
C PRO A 43 -3.73 1.15 -14.00
N LYS A 44 -3.62 -0.10 -13.55
CA LYS A 44 -4.52 -0.66 -12.52
C LYS A 44 -4.36 0.03 -11.16
N PHE A 45 -3.15 0.50 -10.82
CA PHE A 45 -2.91 1.26 -9.60
C PHE A 45 -3.53 2.66 -9.69
N ILE A 46 -3.23 3.40 -10.76
CA ILE A 46 -3.73 4.77 -10.97
C ILE A 46 -5.25 4.83 -11.05
N THR A 47 -5.89 3.86 -11.71
CA THR A 47 -7.35 3.80 -11.83
C THR A 47 -8.06 3.54 -10.50
N ASN A 48 -7.44 2.79 -9.58
CA ASN A 48 -8.01 2.50 -8.26
C ASN A 48 -7.66 3.55 -7.20
N LEU A 49 -6.63 4.36 -7.43
CA LEU A 49 -6.13 5.33 -6.48
C LEU A 49 -7.21 6.30 -5.93
N PRO A 50 -8.08 6.93 -6.74
CA PRO A 50 -9.10 7.84 -6.21
C PRO A 50 -10.14 7.14 -5.33
N LEU A 51 -10.50 5.91 -5.67
CA LEU A 51 -11.46 5.11 -4.91
C LEU A 51 -10.84 4.57 -3.62
N ALA A 52 -9.57 4.15 -3.64
CA ALA A 52 -8.83 3.78 -2.44
C ALA A 52 -8.74 4.93 -1.42
N ILE A 53 -8.50 6.17 -1.90
CA ILE A 53 -8.52 7.37 -1.05
C ILE A 53 -9.92 7.57 -0.42
N LYS A 54 -10.98 7.35 -1.21
CA LYS A 54 -12.36 7.48 -0.73
C LYS A 54 -12.66 6.45 0.37
N GLU A 55 -12.32 5.18 0.13
CA GLU A 55 -12.50 4.09 1.10
C GLU A 55 -11.77 4.37 2.42
N ILE A 56 -10.52 4.86 2.37
CA ILE A 56 -9.77 5.23 3.58
C ILE A 56 -10.49 6.35 4.37
N ARG A 57 -11.05 7.35 3.66
CA ARG A 57 -11.76 8.47 4.30
C ARG A 57 -13.10 8.05 4.91
N GLU A 58 -13.77 7.08 4.31
CA GLU A 58 -15.04 6.52 4.80
C GLU A 58 -14.83 5.58 5.99
N GLY A 59 -13.59 5.17 6.23
CA GLY A 59 -13.23 4.25 7.30
C GLY A 59 -13.12 2.82 6.78
N VAL A 60 -12.09 2.12 7.24
CA VAL A 60 -11.80 0.74 6.87
C VAL A 60 -12.11 -0.14 8.08
N SER A 61 -12.98 -1.13 7.92
CA SER A 61 -13.30 -2.06 9.01
C SER A 61 -12.17 -3.04 9.27
N ASP A 62 -12.09 -3.56 10.50
CA ASP A 62 -11.08 -4.56 10.90
C ASP A 62 -11.17 -5.85 10.07
N GLU A 63 -12.39 -6.28 9.72
CA GLU A 63 -12.64 -7.42 8.84
C GLU A 63 -12.07 -7.16 7.45
N TYR A 64 -12.29 -5.97 6.89
CA TYR A 64 -11.74 -5.63 5.58
C TYR A 64 -10.20 -5.48 5.62
N MET A 65 -9.66 -4.97 6.72
CA MET A 65 -8.22 -4.96 6.94
C MET A 65 -7.63 -6.37 7.00
N SER A 66 -8.33 -7.31 7.64
CA SER A 66 -7.92 -8.71 7.69
C SER A 66 -7.95 -9.38 6.31
N GLU A 67 -8.97 -9.09 5.49
CA GLU A 67 -9.02 -9.52 4.08
C GLU A 67 -7.80 -9.00 3.29
N ILE A 68 -7.46 -7.71 3.43
CA ILE A 68 -6.31 -7.11 2.76
C ILE A 68 -5.01 -7.81 3.19
N LYS A 69 -4.82 -8.02 4.50
CA LYS A 69 -3.63 -8.71 5.03
C LYS A 69 -3.49 -10.12 4.43
N ASN A 70 -4.58 -10.89 4.35
CA ASN A 70 -4.55 -12.24 3.79
C ASN A 70 -4.17 -12.26 2.30
N GLU A 71 -4.64 -11.29 1.52
CA GLU A 71 -4.33 -11.20 0.09
C GLU A 71 -2.89 -10.75 -0.16
N VAL A 72 -2.37 -9.83 0.67
CA VAL A 72 -0.94 -9.49 0.65
C VAL A 72 -0.08 -10.71 0.98
N ARG A 73 -0.47 -11.48 2.01
CA ARG A 73 0.24 -12.72 2.37
C ARG A 73 0.28 -13.75 1.24
N GLN A 74 -0.74 -13.80 0.39
CA GLN A 74 -0.76 -14.68 -0.78
C GLN A 74 0.05 -14.14 -1.96
N ALA A 75 0.26 -12.82 -2.01
CA ALA A 75 0.93 -12.14 -3.11
C ALA A 75 2.46 -12.02 -2.94
N ILE A 76 2.99 -12.22 -1.72
CA ILE A 76 4.42 -12.12 -1.43
C ILE A 76 4.93 -13.46 -0.88
N ASP A 77 6.06 -13.95 -1.40
CA ASP A 77 6.70 -15.19 -0.94
C ASP A 77 7.80 -14.88 0.10
N VAL A 78 7.39 -14.56 1.34
CA VAL A 78 8.32 -14.23 2.44
C VAL A 78 8.08 -15.10 3.67
N ASP A 79 9.14 -15.35 4.42
CA ASP A 79 9.10 -16.05 5.70
C ASP A 79 8.12 -15.37 6.69
N ASN A 80 7.40 -16.19 7.45
CA ASN A 80 6.13 -15.84 8.09
C ASN A 80 6.23 -14.66 9.09
N GLU A 81 7.35 -14.52 9.80
CA GLU A 81 7.60 -13.41 10.73
C GLU A 81 7.87 -12.06 10.03
N ALA A 82 8.57 -12.08 8.89
CA ALA A 82 8.85 -10.86 8.14
C ALA A 82 7.60 -10.40 7.38
N LEU A 83 6.77 -11.35 6.94
CA LEU A 83 5.57 -11.10 6.16
C LEU A 83 4.54 -10.24 6.90
N GLU A 84 4.35 -10.47 8.20
CA GLU A 84 3.42 -9.68 9.01
C GLU A 84 3.87 -8.22 9.14
N VAL A 85 5.16 -8.00 9.44
CA VAL A 85 5.76 -6.66 9.52
C VAL A 85 5.68 -5.94 8.17
N ILE A 86 6.04 -6.62 7.08
CA ILE A 86 6.00 -6.09 5.71
C ILE A 86 4.58 -5.66 5.34
N THR A 87 3.59 -6.51 5.62
CA THR A 87 2.19 -6.24 5.31
C THR A 87 1.70 -5.00 6.05
N GLU A 88 2.03 -4.86 7.34
CA GLU A 88 1.63 -3.71 8.14
C GLU A 88 2.29 -2.41 7.68
N GLU A 89 3.58 -2.45 7.34
CA GLU A 89 4.32 -1.30 6.83
C GLU A 89 3.78 -0.83 5.47
N ILE A 90 3.49 -1.75 4.54
CA ILE A 90 2.93 -1.42 3.22
C ILE A 90 1.55 -0.76 3.36
N VAL A 91 0.67 -1.36 4.17
CA VAL A 91 -0.66 -0.81 4.45
C VAL A 91 -0.54 0.57 5.08
N THR A 92 0.29 0.70 6.12
CA THR A 92 0.47 1.96 6.85
C THR A 92 1.01 3.05 5.94
N TRP A 93 2.01 2.73 5.12
CA TRP A 93 2.56 3.66 4.14
C TRP A 93 1.52 4.13 3.13
N LEU A 94 0.71 3.22 2.58
CA LEU A 94 -0.35 3.58 1.64
C LEU A 94 -1.38 4.50 2.31
N VAL A 95 -1.83 4.16 3.52
CA VAL A 95 -2.79 4.97 4.27
C VAL A 95 -2.23 6.38 4.55
N LEU A 96 -0.99 6.49 5.02
CA LEU A 96 -0.34 7.77 5.32
C LEU A 96 -0.10 8.60 4.07
N THR A 97 0.39 7.97 2.99
CA THR A 97 0.66 8.64 1.71
C THR A 97 -0.64 9.16 1.11
N PHE A 98 -1.68 8.33 1.05
CA PHE A 98 -2.97 8.70 0.49
C PHE A 98 -3.68 9.76 1.32
N SER A 99 -3.61 9.66 2.65
CA SER A 99 -4.12 10.69 3.56
C SER A 99 -3.40 12.02 3.39
N SER A 100 -2.09 12.00 3.13
CA SER A 100 -1.28 13.20 2.89
C SER A 100 -1.62 13.84 1.54
N VAL A 101 -1.65 13.06 0.46
CA VAL A 101 -2.08 13.52 -0.87
C VAL A 101 -3.48 14.10 -0.83
N ALA A 102 -4.42 13.44 -0.14
CA ALA A 102 -5.76 13.92 0.12
C ALA A 102 -5.78 15.32 0.76
N LYS A 103 -4.97 15.54 1.79
CA LYS A 103 -4.86 16.84 2.49
C LYS A 103 -4.27 17.93 1.58
N PHE A 104 -3.26 17.62 0.78
CA PHE A 104 -2.66 18.58 -0.16
C PHE A 104 -3.58 18.93 -1.33
N ALA A 105 -4.29 17.95 -1.89
CA ALA A 105 -5.28 18.18 -2.95
C ALA A 105 -6.44 19.08 -2.49
N MET A 106 -6.82 18.98 -1.21
CA MET A 106 -7.82 19.87 -0.60
C MET A 106 -7.30 21.29 -0.36
N LYS A 107 -6.03 21.46 0.01
CA LYS A 107 -5.42 22.80 0.19
C LYS A 107 -5.31 23.59 -1.11
N LYS A 108 -5.13 22.94 -2.26
CA LYS A 108 -5.09 23.62 -3.58
C LYS A 108 -6.46 24.10 -4.08
N LYS A 109 -7.57 23.72 -3.44
CA LYS A 109 -8.94 24.14 -3.81
C LYS A 109 -9.50 25.27 -2.95
N LYS A 110 -8.70 25.85 -2.04
CA LYS A 110 -9.02 27.07 -1.29
C LYS A 110 -8.18 28.22 -1.82
#